data_AF-M5U6A0-F1
#
_entry.id   AF-M5U6A0-F1
#
_cell.length_a   1.000
_cell.length_b   1.000
_cell.length_c   1.000
_cell.angle_alpha   90.00
_cell.angle_beta   90.00
_cell.angle_gamma   90.00
#
_symmetry.space_group_name_H-M   'P 1'
#
loop_
_entity.id
_entity.type
_entity.pdbx_description
1 polymer ?
#
loop_
_entity_poly.entity_id
_entity_poly.type
_entity_poly.pdbx_seq_one_letter_code
_entity_poly.pdbx_strand_id
1 'polypeptide(L)'
;MCQLLNHRRGTLDSVARRFAFTIVELLVSITIISILIGLLLPAVQSSRESARHTQCTNNLKQIGLAIQNFESQTKELPPSRNYDHFQSWAFLILPHMEQIALPEAWDDRLKYYYQSDTARQTPIPMYFCPSRRDGKILSTQNDDILSPYEVSGHVPGVVSDYACSAGHGPSGVWNWITSNGALIMGRGKTEPATVPENWYAPPAAELVQWSSRTNYASLSDGASHTILVGEKHVRPSRVGIAPEDGAIYNGDHPGNFSRCGGPGYPLAKFPTDAYQTNFGSYHAGGVNFVFADGSVRTFDPSISTELLGRLTARNDGKFAEDN
;
A
#
# COMPACT_ATOMS: atom_id res chain seq x y z
N MET A 1 12.34 -94.06 -39.46
CA MET A 1 13.60 -94.02 -38.70
C MET A 1 13.66 -92.67 -37.98
N CYS A 2 13.70 -92.71 -36.64
CA CYS A 2 13.95 -91.66 -35.61
C CYS A 2 13.58 -90.18 -35.89
N GLN A 3 12.59 -89.57 -35.21
CA GLN A 3 12.59 -89.01 -33.82
C GLN A 3 13.58 -87.86 -33.55
N LEU A 4 13.03 -86.72 -33.08
CA LEU A 4 13.46 -85.81 -31.98
C LEU A 4 12.79 -84.43 -32.20
N LEU A 5 11.65 -84.05 -31.61
CA LEU A 5 11.32 -83.63 -30.22
C LEU A 5 12.12 -82.45 -29.63
N ASN A 6 11.34 -81.60 -28.92
CA ASN A 6 11.69 -80.50 -27.99
C ASN A 6 11.92 -79.11 -28.60
N HIS A 7 11.39 -77.98 -28.09
CA HIS A 7 10.56 -77.70 -26.91
C HIS A 7 10.00 -76.26 -27.11
N ARG A 8 8.68 -76.04 -27.15
CA ARG A 8 8.10 -74.69 -27.04
C ARG A 8 7.57 -74.50 -25.62
N ARG A 9 8.25 -73.67 -24.82
CA ARG A 9 7.74 -73.15 -23.55
C ARG A 9 6.53 -72.27 -23.83
N GLY A 10 5.37 -72.64 -23.29
CA GLY A 10 4.20 -71.76 -23.25
C GLY A 10 4.39 -70.68 -22.20
N THR A 11 4.39 -69.41 -22.62
CA THR A 11 4.14 -68.27 -21.75
C THR A 11 2.65 -68.22 -21.45
N LEU A 12 2.28 -68.31 -20.17
CA LEU A 12 0.92 -68.08 -19.72
C LEU A 12 0.62 -66.58 -19.81
N ASP A 13 -0.06 -66.16 -20.87
CA ASP A 13 -0.63 -64.81 -20.96
C ASP A 13 -1.73 -64.68 -19.91
N SER A 14 -1.46 -63.90 -18.87
CA SER A 14 -2.47 -63.51 -17.90
C SER A 14 -3.53 -62.67 -18.63
N VAL A 15 -4.73 -63.23 -18.82
CA VAL A 15 -5.88 -62.50 -19.33
C VAL A 15 -6.25 -61.43 -18.30
N ALA A 16 -5.76 -60.22 -18.50
CA ALA A 16 -6.20 -59.06 -17.74
C ALA A 16 -7.70 -58.87 -18.03
N ARG A 17 -8.54 -59.11 -17.02
CA ARG A 17 -9.98 -58.79 -17.07
C ARG A 17 -10.11 -57.30 -17.37
N ARG A 18 -10.47 -56.96 -18.61
CA ARG A 18 -10.85 -55.59 -18.98
C ARG A 18 -12.23 -55.35 -18.40
N PHE A 19 -12.32 -54.52 -17.36
CA PHE A 19 -13.60 -54.00 -16.89
C PHE A 19 -14.15 -53.08 -17.99
N ALA A 20 -15.24 -53.50 -18.64
CA ALA A 20 -15.97 -52.65 -19.58
C ALA A 20 -16.82 -51.67 -18.76
N PHE A 21 -16.57 -50.37 -18.95
CA PHE A 21 -17.30 -49.31 -18.27
C PHE A 21 -18.65 -49.08 -18.97
N THR A 22 -19.75 -48.99 -18.23
CA THR A 22 -21.06 -48.71 -18.82
C THR A 22 -21.24 -47.22 -19.10
N ILE A 23 -22.05 -46.87 -20.11
CA ILE A 23 -22.38 -45.47 -20.42
C ILE A 23 -23.00 -44.76 -19.20
N VAL A 24 -23.77 -45.49 -18.40
CA VAL A 24 -24.43 -44.95 -17.19
C VAL A 24 -23.41 -44.58 -16.12
N GLU A 25 -22.43 -45.45 -15.83
CA GLU A 25 -21.37 -45.16 -14.86
C GLU A 25 -20.55 -43.94 -15.28
N LEU A 26 -20.31 -43.78 -16.59
CA LEU A 26 -19.61 -42.60 -17.12
C LEU A 26 -20.44 -41.34 -16.90
N LEU A 27 -21.72 -41.36 -17.26
CA LEU A 27 -22.63 -40.23 -17.11
C LEU A 27 -22.77 -39.77 -15.65
N VAL A 28 -22.93 -40.73 -14.73
CA VAL A 28 -23.03 -40.43 -13.30
C VAL A 28 -21.73 -39.86 -12.77
N SER A 29 -20.58 -40.43 -13.14
CA SER A 29 -19.27 -39.97 -12.69
C SER A 29 -18.97 -38.55 -13.15
N ILE A 30 -19.20 -38.23 -14.43
CA ILE A 30 -18.99 -36.86 -14.92
C ILE A 30 -19.95 -35.88 -14.25
N THR A 31 -21.20 -36.28 -13.99
CA THR A 31 -22.20 -35.44 -13.32
C THR A 31 -21.76 -35.11 -11.91
N ILE A 32 -21.29 -36.10 -11.14
CA ILE A 32 -20.77 -35.89 -9.78
C ILE A 32 -19.54 -34.96 -9.82
N ILE A 33 -18.58 -35.20 -10.71
CA ILE A 33 -17.38 -34.36 -10.84
C ILE A 33 -17.76 -32.92 -11.20
N SER A 34 -18.67 -32.72 -12.14
CA SER A 34 -19.15 -31.39 -12.54
C SER A 34 -19.83 -30.65 -11.38
N ILE A 35 -20.64 -31.34 -10.58
CA ILE A 35 -21.27 -30.75 -9.39
C ILE A 35 -20.20 -30.40 -8.35
N LEU A 36 -19.25 -31.29 -8.07
CA LEU A 36 -18.17 -31.04 -7.12
C LEU A 36 -17.32 -29.84 -7.55
N ILE A 37 -16.90 -29.77 -8.82
CA ILE A 37 -16.15 -28.63 -9.35
C ILE A 37 -16.99 -27.34 -9.26
N GLY A 38 -18.28 -27.41 -9.60
CA GLY A 38 -19.19 -26.28 -9.52
C GLY A 38 -19.34 -25.71 -8.10
N LEU A 39 -19.29 -26.56 -7.08
CA LEU A 39 -19.33 -26.14 -5.67
C LEU A 39 -17.96 -25.70 -5.12
N LEU A 40 -16.87 -26.28 -5.62
CA LEU A 40 -15.51 -25.98 -5.16
C LEU A 40 -14.97 -24.66 -5.69
N LEU A 41 -15.29 -24.27 -6.93
CA LEU A 41 -14.71 -23.07 -7.55
C LEU A 41 -15.05 -21.77 -6.79
N PRO A 42 -16.32 -21.50 -6.41
CA PRO A 42 -16.66 -20.31 -5.62
C PRO A 42 -16.00 -20.32 -4.23
N ALA A 43 -15.91 -21.51 -3.60
CA ALA A 43 -15.31 -21.67 -2.28
C ALA A 43 -13.80 -21.38 -2.31
N VAL A 44 -13.08 -21.89 -3.31
CA VAL A 44 -11.64 -21.62 -3.48
C VAL A 44 -11.40 -20.13 -3.75
N GLN A 45 -12.22 -19.48 -4.56
CA GLN A 45 -12.08 -18.05 -4.86
C GLN A 45 -12.30 -17.19 -3.61
N SER A 46 -13.37 -17.47 -2.84
CA SER A 46 -13.65 -16.79 -1.57
C SER A 46 -12.53 -16.97 -0.56
N SER A 47 -12.02 -18.19 -0.41
CA SER A 47 -10.90 -18.50 0.48
C SER A 47 -9.62 -17.73 0.09
N ARG A 48 -9.29 -17.67 -1.20
CA ARG A 48 -8.14 -16.90 -1.69
C ARG A 48 -8.27 -15.41 -1.41
N GLU A 49 -9.46 -14.84 -1.59
CA GLU A 49 -9.67 -13.42 -1.34
C GLU A 49 -9.62 -13.10 0.16
N SER A 50 -10.15 -13.97 1.02
CA SER A 50 -10.01 -13.84 2.47
C SER A 50 -8.54 -13.88 2.92
N ALA A 51 -7.73 -14.75 2.31
CA ALA A 51 -6.29 -14.81 2.57
C ALA A 51 -5.58 -13.52 2.14
N ARG A 52 -5.92 -12.97 0.96
CA ARG A 52 -5.39 -11.69 0.47
C ARG A 52 -5.77 -10.51 1.37
N HIS A 53 -7.03 -10.48 1.82
CA HIS A 53 -7.50 -9.48 2.78
C HIS A 53 -6.72 -9.56 4.10
N THR A 54 -6.53 -10.77 4.63
CA THR A 54 -5.73 -11.02 5.84
C THR A 54 -4.27 -10.59 5.66
N GLN A 55 -3.71 -10.75 4.46
CA GLN A 55 -2.36 -10.27 4.16
C GLN A 55 -2.29 -8.74 4.19
N CYS A 56 -3.27 -8.02 3.65
CA CYS A 56 -3.32 -6.55 3.71
C CYS A 56 -3.47 -6.02 5.14
N THR A 57 -4.32 -6.66 5.96
CA THR A 57 -4.45 -6.26 7.37
C THR A 57 -3.15 -6.49 8.14
N ASN A 58 -2.44 -7.59 7.86
CA ASN A 58 -1.12 -7.84 8.43
C ASN A 58 -0.06 -6.84 7.95
N ASN A 59 -0.06 -6.47 6.66
CA ASN A 59 0.82 -5.44 6.11
C ASN A 59 0.62 -4.10 6.84
N LEU A 60 -0.63 -3.66 7.00
CA LEU A 60 -0.97 -2.46 7.79
C LEU A 60 -0.54 -2.57 9.25
N LYS A 61 -0.65 -3.76 9.86
CA LYS A 61 -0.17 -3.99 11.23
C LYS A 61 1.34 -3.83 11.33
N GLN A 62 2.11 -4.35 10.38
CA GLN A 62 3.58 -4.18 10.31
C GLN A 62 3.95 -2.71 10.09
N ILE A 63 3.25 -2.00 9.21
CA ILE A 63 3.43 -0.56 9.00
C ILE A 63 3.16 0.22 10.29
N GLY A 64 2.06 -0.08 10.99
CA GLY A 64 1.73 0.57 12.27
C GLY A 64 2.77 0.32 13.36
N LEU A 65 3.27 -0.92 13.47
CA LEU A 65 4.36 -1.27 14.39
C LEU A 65 5.65 -0.51 14.07
N ALA A 66 6.00 -0.39 12.78
CA ALA A 66 7.17 0.37 12.35
C ALA A 66 7.05 1.86 12.67
N ILE A 67 5.85 2.45 12.50
CA ILE A 67 5.58 3.84 12.90
C ILE A 67 5.68 4.01 14.43
N GLN A 68 5.14 3.08 15.21
CA GLN A 68 5.25 3.08 16.67
C GLN A 68 6.71 2.96 17.14
N ASN A 69 7.51 2.13 16.48
CA ASN A 69 8.93 1.98 16.76
C ASN A 69 9.72 3.24 16.41
N PHE A 70 9.40 3.88 15.27
CA PHE A 70 9.97 5.17 14.88
C PHE A 70 9.69 6.23 15.95
N GLU A 71 8.44 6.34 16.40
CA GLU A 71 8.04 7.32 17.41
C GLU A 71 8.67 7.03 18.77
N SER A 72 8.73 5.76 19.18
CA SER A 72 9.35 5.37 20.45
C SER A 72 10.82 5.82 20.53
N GLN A 73 11.54 5.78 19.40
CA GLN A 73 12.94 6.19 19.30
C GLN A 73 13.13 7.70 19.15
N THR A 74 12.30 8.37 18.36
CA THR A 74 12.48 9.80 18.00
C THR A 74 11.64 10.77 18.83
N LYS A 75 10.63 10.26 19.55
CA LYS A 75 9.56 11.02 20.24
C LYS A 75 8.68 11.85 19.30
N GLU A 76 8.70 11.49 18.02
CA GLU A 76 8.01 12.15 16.94
C GLU A 76 7.35 11.11 16.03
N LEU A 77 6.13 11.37 15.56
CA LEU A 77 5.57 10.54 14.49
C LEU A 77 6.36 10.80 13.20
N PRO A 78 6.56 9.81 12.32
CA PRO A 78 7.22 10.07 11.05
C PRO A 78 6.42 11.12 10.28
N PRO A 79 7.06 12.18 9.76
CA PRO A 79 6.37 13.11 8.90
C PRO A 79 5.96 12.37 7.62
N SER A 80 4.89 12.82 6.96
CA SER A 80 4.49 12.28 5.65
C SER A 80 5.60 12.37 4.61
N ARG A 81 6.43 13.40 4.75
CA ARG A 81 7.70 13.66 4.07
C ARG A 81 8.56 14.57 4.93
N ASN A 82 9.86 14.36 4.96
CA ASN A 82 10.76 15.22 5.74
C ASN A 82 10.80 16.65 5.20
N TYR A 83 10.78 16.83 3.88
CA TYR A 83 10.55 18.11 3.22
C TYR A 83 10.09 17.93 1.76
N ASP A 84 9.73 19.02 1.08
CA ASP A 84 9.32 19.01 -0.33
C ASP A 84 10.48 18.53 -1.22
N HIS A 85 10.21 17.59 -2.14
CA HIS A 85 11.18 16.88 -3.01
C HIS A 85 12.07 15.83 -2.36
N PHE A 86 12.03 15.65 -1.04
CA PHE A 86 12.86 14.67 -0.33
C PHE A 86 12.11 13.34 -0.14
N GLN A 87 12.34 12.63 0.97
CA GLN A 87 11.79 11.30 1.19
C GLN A 87 10.46 11.33 1.95
N SER A 88 9.59 10.37 1.64
CA SER A 88 8.31 10.19 2.33
C SER A 88 8.42 9.35 3.61
N TRP A 89 7.34 9.31 4.39
CA TRP A 89 7.18 8.46 5.57
C TRP A 89 7.54 7.00 5.30
N ALA A 90 7.24 6.50 4.10
CA ALA A 90 7.41 5.11 3.75
C ALA A 90 8.89 4.71 3.66
N PHE A 91 9.78 5.66 3.36
CA PHE A 91 11.22 5.40 3.43
C PHE A 91 11.72 5.49 4.89
N LEU A 92 11.27 6.53 5.62
CA LEU A 92 11.69 6.80 6.99
C LEU A 92 11.42 5.65 7.96
N ILE A 93 10.35 4.86 7.73
CA ILE A 93 10.01 3.73 8.61
C ILE A 93 10.73 2.43 8.25
N LEU A 94 11.44 2.34 7.12
CA LEU A 94 12.07 1.10 6.65
C LEU A 94 13.05 0.47 7.66
N PRO A 95 13.90 1.24 8.38
CA PRO A 95 14.75 0.69 9.43
C PRO A 95 13.96 -0.04 10.53
N HIS A 96 12.69 0.34 10.73
CA HIS A 96 11.78 -0.26 11.70
C HIS A 96 10.90 -1.39 11.12
N MET A 97 11.10 -1.74 9.84
CA MET A 97 10.43 -2.84 9.12
C MET A 97 11.40 -3.98 8.78
N GLU A 98 12.50 -4.11 9.54
CA GLU A 98 13.59 -5.08 9.31
C GLU A 98 14.24 -4.96 7.91
N GLN A 99 14.13 -3.79 7.27
CA GLN A 99 14.77 -3.49 5.98
C GLN A 99 16.08 -2.73 6.21
N ILE A 100 17.17 -3.48 6.39
CA ILE A 100 18.48 -2.91 6.77
C ILE A 100 19.31 -2.47 5.55
N ALA A 101 19.15 -3.13 4.39
CA ALA A 101 20.03 -2.92 3.24
C ALA A 101 19.69 -1.68 2.38
N LEU A 102 18.43 -1.23 2.38
CA LEU A 102 18.01 -0.11 1.53
C LEU A 102 18.46 1.27 2.04
N PRO A 103 18.44 1.55 3.36
CA PRO A 103 18.95 2.81 3.91
C PRO A 103 20.42 3.09 3.55
N GLU A 104 21.26 2.07 3.40
CA GLU A 104 22.68 2.27 3.03
C GLU A 104 22.88 2.81 1.61
N ALA A 105 21.90 2.60 0.72
CA ALA A 105 21.94 3.06 -0.68
C ALA A 105 21.31 4.45 -0.87
N TRP A 106 20.78 5.06 0.20
CA TRP A 106 20.06 6.32 0.19
C TRP A 106 20.83 7.41 0.91
N ASP A 107 20.90 8.60 0.31
CA ASP A 107 21.51 9.77 0.93
C ASP A 107 20.42 10.69 1.48
N ASP A 108 20.30 10.79 2.81
CA ASP A 108 19.28 11.61 3.49
C ASP A 108 19.36 13.12 3.17
N ARG A 109 20.49 13.58 2.60
CA ARG A 109 20.67 14.98 2.17
C ARG A 109 20.10 15.26 0.79
N LEU A 110 19.92 14.25 -0.05
CA LEU A 110 19.55 14.45 -1.45
C LEU A 110 18.04 14.36 -1.67
N LYS A 111 17.53 15.18 -2.61
CA LYS A 111 16.18 15.03 -3.14
C LYS A 111 15.98 13.63 -3.72
N TYR A 112 14.74 13.14 -3.74
CA TYR A 112 14.36 11.86 -4.33
C TYR A 112 14.97 11.67 -5.74
N TYR A 113 14.94 12.71 -6.55
CA TYR A 113 15.37 12.71 -7.95
C TYR A 113 16.86 12.40 -8.17
N TYR A 114 17.69 12.62 -7.16
CA TYR A 114 19.14 12.40 -7.22
C TYR A 114 19.58 11.10 -6.56
N GLN A 115 18.64 10.32 -6.04
CA GLN A 115 18.91 9.03 -5.43
C GLN A 115 19.24 7.97 -6.48
N SER A 116 20.01 6.97 -6.08
CA SER A 116 20.34 5.83 -6.94
C SER A 116 19.08 5.06 -7.36
N ASP A 117 19.11 4.43 -8.54
CA ASP A 117 18.01 3.58 -9.00
C ASP A 117 17.75 2.42 -8.03
N THR A 118 18.80 1.85 -7.44
CA THR A 118 18.68 0.81 -6.41
C THR A 118 17.83 1.30 -5.23
N ALA A 119 18.10 2.51 -4.73
CA ALA A 119 17.40 3.07 -3.59
C ALA A 119 15.91 3.36 -3.91
N ARG A 120 15.63 3.92 -5.09
CA ARG A 120 14.26 4.27 -5.53
C ARG A 120 13.40 3.09 -5.95
N GLN A 121 14.00 2.08 -6.58
CA GLN A 121 13.27 1.04 -7.31
C GLN A 121 13.19 -0.30 -6.57
N THR A 122 13.76 -0.42 -5.36
CA THR A 122 13.69 -1.66 -4.59
C THR A 122 12.29 -1.87 -4.01
N PRO A 123 11.59 -2.96 -4.37
CA PRO A 123 10.24 -3.22 -3.89
C PRO A 123 10.24 -3.72 -2.45
N ILE A 124 9.30 -3.21 -1.65
CA ILE A 124 9.01 -3.72 -0.31
C ILE A 124 7.67 -4.45 -0.37
N PRO A 125 7.64 -5.79 -0.29
CA PRO A 125 6.41 -6.57 -0.45
C PRO A 125 5.26 -6.16 0.49
N MET A 126 5.59 -5.66 1.69
CA MET A 126 4.62 -5.17 2.67
C MET A 126 3.85 -3.92 2.19
N TYR A 127 4.33 -3.21 1.17
CA TYR A 127 3.64 -2.07 0.58
C TYR A 127 2.65 -2.44 -0.52
N PHE A 128 2.48 -3.73 -0.84
CA PHE A 128 1.58 -4.17 -1.90
C PHE A 128 0.36 -4.91 -1.38
N CYS A 129 -0.76 -4.66 -2.05
CA CYS A 129 -2.01 -5.41 -1.91
C CYS A 129 -2.02 -6.51 -2.97
N PRO A 130 -2.02 -7.81 -2.59
CA PRO A 130 -2.05 -8.92 -3.54
C PRO A 130 -3.35 -9.03 -4.35
N SER A 131 -4.41 -8.29 -3.96
CA SER A 131 -5.64 -8.16 -4.76
C SER A 131 -5.53 -7.09 -5.84
N ARG A 132 -4.61 -6.12 -5.71
CA ARG A 132 -4.41 -5.08 -6.72
C ARG A 132 -3.31 -5.39 -7.71
N ARG A 133 -2.15 -5.80 -7.22
CA ARG A 133 -0.95 -5.95 -8.05
C ARG A 133 -0.16 -7.20 -7.69
N ASP A 134 0.55 -7.70 -8.69
CA ASP A 134 1.48 -8.81 -8.57
C ASP A 134 2.87 -8.34 -9.05
N GLY A 135 3.91 -8.70 -8.30
CA GLY A 135 5.30 -8.36 -8.60
C GLY A 135 5.69 -6.88 -8.42
N LYS A 136 6.86 -6.54 -8.97
CA LYS A 136 7.46 -5.20 -8.92
C LYS A 136 6.79 -4.30 -9.95
N ILE A 137 6.10 -3.27 -9.47
CA ILE A 137 5.59 -2.17 -10.29
C ILE A 137 6.40 -0.91 -10.00
N LEU A 138 6.84 -0.25 -11.06
CA LEU A 138 7.45 1.07 -11.00
C LEU A 138 6.46 2.11 -11.51
N SER A 139 6.60 3.33 -11.02
CA SER A 139 5.98 4.48 -11.66
C SER A 139 6.52 4.64 -13.09
N THR A 140 5.66 5.12 -13.99
CA THR A 140 5.93 5.20 -15.44
C THR A 140 5.77 6.60 -15.99
N GLN A 141 5.05 7.48 -15.30
CA GLN A 141 4.72 8.82 -15.77
C GLN A 141 4.54 9.80 -14.60
N ASN A 142 4.88 11.06 -14.85
CA ASN A 142 4.61 12.24 -14.02
C ASN A 142 5.29 12.29 -12.63
N ASP A 143 6.25 11.40 -12.34
CA ASP A 143 7.22 11.60 -11.25
C ASP A 143 8.43 12.43 -11.71
N ASP A 144 8.17 13.59 -12.29
CA ASP A 144 9.15 14.65 -12.55
C ASP A 144 9.08 15.72 -11.45
N ILE A 145 10.11 16.57 -11.34
CA ILE A 145 10.14 17.65 -10.36
C ILE A 145 8.99 18.63 -10.58
N LEU A 146 8.09 18.72 -9.61
CA LEU A 146 7.00 19.68 -9.57
C LEU A 146 7.49 20.99 -8.93
N SER A 147 8.17 21.82 -9.72
CA SER A 147 8.67 23.12 -9.27
C SER A 147 8.79 24.12 -10.42
N PRO A 148 8.56 25.42 -10.20
CA PRO A 148 8.84 26.45 -11.20
C PRO A 148 10.34 26.76 -11.33
N TYR A 149 11.20 26.27 -10.43
CA TYR A 149 12.63 26.62 -10.38
C TYR A 149 13.55 25.53 -10.90
N GLU A 150 13.07 24.30 -10.97
CA GLU A 150 13.85 23.12 -11.33
C GLU A 150 12.95 22.18 -12.11
N VAL A 151 13.48 21.56 -13.17
CA VAL A 151 12.76 20.61 -14.00
C VAL A 151 13.55 19.33 -14.14
N SER A 152 12.85 18.21 -14.27
CA SER A 152 13.44 16.93 -14.62
C SER A 152 12.56 16.19 -15.63
N GLY A 153 13.11 15.16 -16.26
CA GLY A 153 12.27 14.11 -16.83
C GLY A 153 11.64 13.25 -15.73
N HIS A 154 10.79 12.30 -16.12
CA HIS A 154 10.25 11.30 -15.21
C HIS A 154 11.37 10.48 -14.55
N VAL A 155 11.37 10.42 -13.22
CA VAL A 155 12.30 9.60 -12.43
C VAL A 155 11.55 8.46 -11.75
N PRO A 156 11.67 7.21 -12.25
CA PRO A 156 10.85 6.11 -11.78
C PRO A 156 11.22 5.65 -10.37
N GLY A 157 10.22 5.19 -9.62
CA GLY A 157 10.41 4.56 -8.31
C GLY A 157 9.35 3.51 -8.03
N VAL A 158 9.57 2.75 -6.96
CA VAL A 158 8.58 1.78 -6.50
C VAL A 158 7.32 2.50 -6.03
N VAL A 159 6.16 1.92 -6.32
CA VAL A 159 4.84 2.39 -5.89
C VAL A 159 4.37 1.69 -4.60
N SER A 160 3.17 2.01 -4.11
CA SER A 160 2.59 1.39 -2.91
C SER A 160 1.07 1.39 -2.95
N ASP A 161 0.44 0.43 -2.28
CA ASP A 161 -1.01 0.34 -2.08
C ASP A 161 -1.51 0.96 -0.79
N TYR A 162 -0.61 1.51 0.01
CA TYR A 162 -0.91 2.18 1.27
C TYR A 162 -0.44 3.63 1.25
N ALA A 163 -1.17 4.50 1.92
CA ALA A 163 -0.87 5.92 2.02
C ALA A 163 -1.17 6.45 3.42
N CYS A 164 -0.39 7.42 3.86
CA CYS A 164 -0.63 8.08 5.15
C CYS A 164 -1.86 8.99 5.11
N SER A 165 -2.47 9.23 6.27
CA SER A 165 -3.55 10.20 6.44
C SER A 165 -3.00 11.61 6.60
N ALA A 166 -3.32 12.47 5.63
CA ALA A 166 -3.07 13.90 5.71
C ALA A 166 -4.22 14.67 6.41
N GLY A 167 -5.26 13.95 6.87
CA GLY A 167 -6.48 14.54 7.43
C GLY A 167 -7.51 14.86 6.37
N HIS A 168 -8.28 15.91 6.63
CA HIS A 168 -9.27 16.45 5.71
C HIS A 168 -9.33 17.98 5.84
N GLY A 169 -9.75 18.67 4.77
CA GLY A 169 -10.03 20.10 4.77
C GLY A 169 -10.62 20.55 3.42
N PRO A 170 -10.84 21.87 3.23
CA PRO A 170 -11.32 22.40 1.95
C PRO A 170 -10.40 21.98 0.79
N SER A 171 -10.95 21.90 -0.42
CA SER A 171 -10.20 21.57 -1.64
C SER A 171 -8.89 22.38 -1.70
N GLY A 172 -7.75 21.69 -1.61
CA GLY A 172 -6.44 22.35 -1.48
C GLY A 172 -5.66 22.01 -0.22
N VAL A 173 -6.26 21.38 0.80
CA VAL A 173 -5.52 20.78 1.93
C VAL A 173 -4.87 19.48 1.46
N TRP A 174 -3.89 19.62 0.59
CA TRP A 174 -2.95 18.58 0.22
C TRP A 174 -1.88 18.51 1.30
N ASN A 175 -1.30 17.34 1.54
CA ASN A 175 -0.34 17.10 2.62
C ASN A 175 0.71 18.23 2.73
N TRP A 176 0.54 19.08 3.74
CA TRP A 176 1.30 20.32 3.90
C TRP A 176 1.47 20.68 5.38
N ILE A 177 2.17 21.79 5.65
CA ILE A 177 2.47 22.21 7.02
C ILE A 177 1.22 22.61 7.84
N THR A 178 0.10 22.90 7.17
CA THR A 178 -1.20 23.28 7.77
C THR A 178 -2.20 22.13 7.82
N SER A 179 -1.85 20.95 7.29
CA SER A 179 -2.73 19.78 7.29
C SER A 179 -3.02 19.29 8.72
N ASN A 180 -4.19 18.66 8.91
CA ASN A 180 -4.62 18.17 10.23
C ASN A 180 -4.56 16.65 10.43
N GLY A 181 -3.89 15.92 9.53
CA GLY A 181 -3.61 14.50 9.73
C GLY A 181 -2.57 14.24 10.82
N ALA A 182 -2.40 12.96 11.14
CA ALA A 182 -1.34 12.49 12.03
C ALA A 182 0.05 12.57 11.37
N LEU A 183 0.11 12.33 10.05
CA LEU A 183 1.35 12.35 9.26
C LEU A 183 1.28 13.52 8.28
N ILE A 184 1.96 14.62 8.63
CA ILE A 184 2.01 15.84 7.82
C ILE A 184 3.45 16.20 7.48
N MET A 185 3.63 17.17 6.58
CA MET A 185 4.96 17.59 6.13
C MET A 185 5.81 18.05 7.31
N GLY A 186 7.06 17.57 7.35
CA GLY A 186 8.04 17.92 8.36
C GLY A 186 8.50 19.38 8.32
N ARG A 187 9.38 19.72 9.25
CA ARG A 187 10.20 20.94 9.21
C ARG A 187 11.52 20.56 8.55
N GLY A 188 11.85 21.17 7.41
CA GLY A 188 13.10 20.92 6.71
C GLY A 188 13.91 22.21 6.59
N LYS A 189 15.20 22.13 6.88
CA LYS A 189 16.18 23.18 6.61
C LYS A 189 17.06 22.74 5.46
N THR A 190 17.07 23.50 4.37
CA THR A 190 17.85 23.22 3.18
C THR A 190 19.04 24.15 3.02
N GLU A 191 20.02 23.76 2.20
CA GLU A 191 21.08 24.62 1.68
C GLU A 191 21.12 24.50 0.14
N PRO A 192 20.84 25.57 -0.63
CA PRO A 192 20.41 26.89 -0.19
C PRO A 192 19.09 26.88 0.60
N ALA A 193 18.90 27.88 1.46
CA ALA A 193 17.72 27.98 2.33
C ALA A 193 16.41 28.15 1.53
N THR A 194 15.41 27.34 1.87
CA THR A 194 14.05 27.50 1.34
C THR A 194 13.32 28.60 2.10
N VAL A 195 12.87 29.63 1.39
CA VAL A 195 12.20 30.80 1.99
C VAL A 195 10.98 31.16 1.14
N PRO A 196 9.76 31.18 1.71
CA PRO A 196 9.38 30.76 3.08
C PRO A 196 9.42 29.22 3.30
N GLU A 197 9.32 28.74 4.56
CA GLU A 197 9.41 27.30 4.92
C GLU A 197 8.37 26.41 4.20
N ASN A 198 7.29 27.01 3.74
CA ASN A 198 6.25 26.39 2.93
C ASN A 198 6.44 26.66 1.43
N TRP A 199 7.65 26.47 0.91
CA TRP A 199 7.92 26.66 -0.51
C TRP A 199 8.69 25.48 -1.11
N TYR A 200 8.83 25.50 -2.43
CA TYR A 200 9.62 24.50 -3.16
C TYR A 200 11.09 24.59 -2.76
N ALA A 201 11.72 23.44 -2.53
CA ALA A 201 13.16 23.39 -2.28
C ALA A 201 13.94 23.95 -3.50
N PRO A 202 14.93 24.85 -3.29
CA PRO A 202 15.72 25.41 -4.39
C PRO A 202 16.39 24.33 -5.26
N PRO A 203 16.79 24.67 -6.50
CA PRO A 203 17.55 23.76 -7.34
C PRO A 203 18.82 23.28 -6.63
N ALA A 204 19.11 21.98 -6.71
CA ALA A 204 20.25 21.33 -6.06
C ALA A 204 20.32 21.51 -4.52
N ALA A 205 19.21 21.88 -3.87
CA ALA A 205 19.18 22.03 -2.43
C ALA A 205 19.42 20.70 -1.71
N GLU A 206 20.30 20.72 -0.71
CA GLU A 206 20.53 19.60 0.20
C GLU A 206 19.73 19.80 1.49
N LEU A 207 19.18 18.71 2.03
CA LEU A 207 18.54 18.73 3.34
C LEU A 207 19.60 18.67 4.43
N VAL A 208 19.70 19.73 5.22
CA VAL A 208 20.68 19.88 6.29
C VAL A 208 20.16 19.33 7.62
N GLN A 209 18.88 19.59 7.89
CA GLN A 209 18.22 19.16 9.12
C GLN A 209 16.73 19.00 8.85
N TRP A 210 16.08 18.07 9.55
CA TRP A 210 14.63 18.02 9.60
C TRP A 210 14.11 17.52 10.94
N SER A 211 12.84 17.79 11.21
CA SER A 211 12.07 17.19 12.31
C SER A 211 10.61 17.04 11.93
N SER A 212 9.86 16.19 12.64
CA SER A 212 8.42 16.06 12.47
C SER A 212 7.66 17.22 13.13
N ARG A 213 6.42 17.42 12.69
CA ARG A 213 5.48 18.37 13.32
C ARG A 213 4.55 17.72 14.33
N THR A 214 4.45 16.40 14.32
CA THR A 214 3.47 15.64 15.10
C THR A 214 4.15 14.56 15.95
N ASN A 215 3.49 14.21 17.05
CA ASN A 215 3.87 13.14 17.97
C ASN A 215 2.59 12.59 18.65
N TYR A 216 2.68 11.56 19.50
CA TYR A 216 1.48 11.05 20.19
C TYR A 216 0.76 12.09 21.04
N ALA A 217 1.49 13.02 21.67
CA ALA A 217 0.87 14.09 22.46
C ALA A 217 0.03 15.06 21.60
N SER A 218 0.32 15.17 20.29
CA SER A 218 -0.47 15.97 19.35
C SER A 218 -1.77 15.29 18.90
N LEU A 219 -1.99 14.02 19.24
CA LEU A 219 -3.19 13.26 18.89
C LEU A 219 -4.27 13.40 19.98
N SER A 220 -4.79 14.62 20.17
CA SER A 220 -5.72 14.91 21.28
C SER A 220 -7.06 14.18 21.19
N ASP A 221 -7.46 13.74 19.99
CA ASP A 221 -8.68 12.95 19.78
C ASP A 221 -8.50 11.48 20.21
N GLY A 222 -7.28 11.10 20.58
CA GLY A 222 -6.91 9.78 21.05
C GLY A 222 -6.28 8.90 19.96
N ALA A 223 -5.30 8.11 20.36
CA ALA A 223 -4.59 7.22 19.45
C ALA A 223 -5.51 6.16 18.80
N SER A 224 -6.55 5.73 19.53
CA SER A 224 -7.57 4.81 19.04
C SER A 224 -8.61 5.46 18.12
N HIS A 225 -8.56 6.77 17.90
CA HIS A 225 -9.46 7.49 16.98
C HIS A 225 -8.72 8.20 15.86
N THR A 226 -7.39 8.04 15.77
CA THR A 226 -6.59 8.68 14.72
C THR A 226 -6.04 7.66 13.74
N ILE A 227 -6.42 7.77 12.46
CA ILE A 227 -5.88 6.98 11.36
C ILE A 227 -4.45 7.44 11.04
N LEU A 228 -3.50 6.49 10.96
CA LEU A 228 -2.15 6.76 10.49
C LEU A 228 -2.01 6.49 9.00
N VAL A 229 -2.35 5.27 8.57
CA VAL A 229 -2.17 4.77 7.19
C VAL A 229 -3.39 3.94 6.79
N GLY A 230 -3.77 4.01 5.52
CA GLY A 230 -4.87 3.22 4.98
C GLY A 230 -4.61 2.76 3.55
N GLU A 231 -5.48 1.89 3.07
CA GLU A 231 -5.47 1.44 1.68
C GLU A 231 -5.77 2.61 0.73
N LYS A 232 -4.85 2.81 -0.21
CA LYS A 232 -4.81 3.94 -1.13
C LYS A 232 -5.74 3.66 -2.32
N HIS A 233 -6.72 4.50 -2.64
CA HIS A 233 -7.47 4.33 -3.90
C HIS A 233 -6.55 4.58 -5.11
N VAL A 234 -6.58 3.69 -6.10
CA VAL A 234 -5.86 3.81 -7.37
C VAL A 234 -6.76 3.24 -8.45
N ARG A 235 -6.99 4.00 -9.52
CA ARG A 235 -7.80 3.51 -10.64
C ARG A 235 -7.00 2.52 -11.48
N PRO A 236 -7.63 1.47 -12.05
CA PRO A 236 -6.95 0.53 -12.94
C PRO A 236 -6.20 1.21 -14.10
N SER A 237 -6.73 2.30 -14.65
CA SER A 237 -6.11 3.07 -15.74
C SER A 237 -4.94 3.97 -15.30
N ARG A 238 -4.63 4.01 -14.00
CA ARG A 238 -3.68 4.95 -13.38
C ARG A 238 -2.64 4.23 -12.51
N VAL A 239 -2.58 2.90 -12.55
CA VAL A 239 -1.52 2.11 -11.91
C VAL A 239 -0.16 2.54 -12.45
N GLY A 240 0.77 2.90 -11.56
CA GLY A 240 2.08 3.41 -11.92
C GLY A 240 2.07 4.84 -12.48
N ILE A 241 1.02 5.64 -12.30
CA ILE A 241 0.94 7.01 -12.85
C ILE A 241 0.65 8.05 -11.75
N ALA A 242 1.55 9.01 -11.59
CA ALA A 242 1.34 10.14 -10.67
C ALA A 242 0.28 11.13 -11.20
N PRO A 243 -0.45 11.85 -10.32
CA PRO A 243 -0.35 11.87 -8.85
C PRO A 243 -1.24 10.84 -8.13
N GLU A 244 -1.56 9.68 -8.72
CA GLU A 244 -2.38 8.63 -8.07
C GLU A 244 -1.55 7.46 -7.54
N ASP A 245 -0.62 6.99 -8.36
CA ASP A 245 0.20 5.81 -8.11
C ASP A 245 1.64 6.00 -8.62
N GLY A 246 2.25 7.14 -8.29
CA GLY A 246 3.68 7.35 -8.52
C GLY A 246 4.55 6.80 -7.41
N ALA A 247 5.82 7.21 -7.40
CA ALA A 247 6.85 6.66 -6.52
C ALA A 247 6.55 6.95 -5.04
N ILE A 248 6.48 5.91 -4.21
CA ILE A 248 6.10 6.01 -2.80
C ILE A 248 7.13 6.77 -1.97
N TYR A 249 8.42 6.68 -2.31
CA TYR A 249 9.48 7.40 -1.60
C TYR A 249 9.64 8.86 -2.06
N ASN A 250 8.95 9.27 -3.13
CA ASN A 250 9.04 10.63 -3.65
C ASN A 250 8.17 11.59 -2.83
N GLY A 251 8.82 12.42 -2.02
CA GLY A 251 8.19 13.45 -1.22
C GLY A 251 7.73 14.68 -2.01
N ASP A 252 7.75 14.71 -3.35
CA ASP A 252 7.29 15.87 -4.15
C ASP A 252 5.78 15.83 -4.49
N HIS A 253 5.26 14.63 -4.72
CA HIS A 253 3.88 14.42 -5.18
C HIS A 253 3.00 13.83 -4.07
N PRO A 254 2.34 14.65 -3.21
CA PRO A 254 1.50 14.18 -2.11
C PRO A 254 0.51 13.06 -2.43
N GLY A 255 -0.06 13.07 -3.63
CA GLY A 255 -0.99 12.04 -4.08
C GLY A 255 -0.35 10.65 -4.27
N ASN A 256 0.98 10.52 -4.23
CA ASN A 256 1.62 9.21 -4.33
C ASN A 256 1.68 8.49 -2.97
N PHE A 257 1.85 9.24 -1.88
CA PHE A 257 2.14 8.71 -0.54
C PHE A 257 1.14 9.11 0.56
N SER A 258 0.19 10.01 0.26
CA SER A 258 -0.81 10.50 1.20
C SER A 258 -2.22 10.52 0.61
N ARG A 259 -3.21 10.46 1.51
CA ARG A 259 -4.64 10.47 1.19
C ARG A 259 -5.41 11.31 2.20
N CYS A 260 -6.55 11.80 1.75
CA CYS A 260 -7.53 12.52 2.56
C CYS A 260 -8.77 11.66 2.78
N GLY A 261 -9.46 11.87 3.89
CA GLY A 261 -10.73 11.21 4.17
C GLY A 261 -11.64 12.10 5.00
N GLY A 262 -12.83 12.44 4.50
CA GLY A 262 -13.74 13.37 5.17
C GLY A 262 -14.80 13.92 4.22
N PRO A 263 -15.54 14.98 4.59
CA PRO A 263 -16.44 15.68 3.67
C PRO A 263 -15.77 16.01 2.32
N GLY A 264 -16.36 15.64 1.18
CA GLY A 264 -15.73 15.82 -0.14
C GLY A 264 -14.58 14.85 -0.47
N TYR A 265 -14.12 14.05 0.49
CA TYR A 265 -13.14 12.98 0.31
C TYR A 265 -13.69 11.64 0.85
N PRO A 266 -14.77 11.08 0.26
CA PRO A 266 -15.33 9.80 0.69
C PRO A 266 -14.38 8.64 0.39
N LEU A 267 -14.60 7.49 1.01
CA LEU A 267 -13.96 6.25 0.56
C LEU A 267 -14.45 5.90 -0.85
N ALA A 268 -13.53 5.47 -1.72
CA ALA A 268 -13.90 4.96 -3.03
C ALA A 268 -14.73 3.68 -2.88
N LYS A 269 -15.88 3.62 -3.54
CA LYS A 269 -16.79 2.48 -3.54
C LYS A 269 -16.43 1.48 -4.62
N PHE A 270 -15.92 1.98 -5.75
CA PHE A 270 -15.54 1.17 -6.89
C PHE A 270 -14.11 1.48 -7.34
N PRO A 271 -13.36 0.50 -7.89
CA PRO A 271 -12.01 0.72 -8.40
C PRO A 271 -11.92 1.82 -9.46
N THR A 272 -13.00 2.11 -10.19
CA THR A 272 -13.05 3.12 -11.25
C THR A 272 -13.52 4.49 -10.79
N ASP A 273 -13.85 4.68 -9.51
CA ASP A 273 -14.29 5.98 -9.00
C ASP A 273 -13.23 7.06 -9.27
N ALA A 274 -13.67 8.22 -9.75
CA ALA A 274 -12.81 9.29 -10.26
C ALA A 274 -12.13 10.14 -9.16
N TYR A 275 -11.69 9.49 -8.09
CA TYR A 275 -10.94 10.10 -7.00
C TYR A 275 -9.44 9.90 -7.21
N GLN A 276 -8.64 10.93 -6.95
CA GLN A 276 -7.18 10.86 -7.10
C GLN A 276 -6.46 10.72 -5.76
N THR A 277 -7.11 11.13 -4.67
CA THR A 277 -6.47 11.40 -3.38
C THR A 277 -7.29 10.90 -2.20
N ASN A 278 -8.21 9.98 -2.45
CA ASN A 278 -9.06 9.34 -1.45
C ASN A 278 -8.53 7.95 -1.09
N PHE A 279 -8.92 7.46 0.08
CA PHE A 279 -8.71 6.07 0.44
C PHE A 279 -9.68 5.14 -0.31
N GLY A 280 -9.29 3.88 -0.48
CA GLY A 280 -10.08 2.89 -1.22
C GLY A 280 -9.39 1.54 -1.30
N SER A 281 -10.19 0.48 -1.43
CA SER A 281 -9.73 -0.90 -1.45
C SER A 281 -10.18 -1.64 -2.71
N TYR A 282 -9.41 -2.67 -3.06
CA TYR A 282 -9.81 -3.66 -4.06
C TYR A 282 -10.52 -4.87 -3.42
N HIS A 283 -10.52 -4.94 -2.09
CA HIS A 283 -11.26 -5.96 -1.36
C HIS A 283 -12.74 -5.60 -1.29
N ALA A 284 -13.60 -6.59 -1.47
CA ALA A 284 -15.04 -6.41 -1.27
C ALA A 284 -15.43 -6.15 0.20
N GLY A 285 -14.54 -6.47 1.15
CA GLY A 285 -14.80 -6.39 2.60
C GLY A 285 -14.70 -4.98 3.20
N GLY A 286 -14.37 -3.96 2.40
CA GLY A 286 -14.19 -2.58 2.85
C GLY A 286 -12.73 -2.13 2.81
N VAL A 287 -12.47 -0.96 3.39
CA VAL A 287 -11.17 -0.30 3.35
C VAL A 287 -10.46 -0.45 4.69
N ASN A 288 -9.25 -0.97 4.66
CA ASN A 288 -8.45 -1.21 5.85
C ASN A 288 -7.62 0.02 6.23
N PHE A 289 -7.54 0.27 7.53
CA PHE A 289 -6.76 1.35 8.13
C PHE A 289 -6.04 0.87 9.37
N VAL A 290 -4.81 1.37 9.58
CA VAL A 290 -4.12 1.25 10.86
C VAL A 290 -4.23 2.56 11.64
N PHE A 291 -4.57 2.43 12.92
CA PHE A 291 -4.74 3.51 13.87
C PHE A 291 -3.45 3.75 14.66
N ALA A 292 -3.37 4.89 15.33
CA ALA A 292 -2.19 5.26 16.09
C ALA A 292 -1.95 4.35 17.32
N ASP A 293 -3.00 3.72 17.85
CA ASP A 293 -2.86 2.65 18.85
C ASP A 293 -2.35 1.31 18.27
N GLY A 294 -2.17 1.23 16.95
CA GLY A 294 -1.69 0.06 16.22
C GLY A 294 -2.80 -0.95 15.91
N SER A 295 -4.06 -0.66 16.23
CA SER A 295 -5.20 -1.47 15.80
C SER A 295 -5.44 -1.31 14.30
N VAL A 296 -5.85 -2.38 13.63
CA VAL A 296 -6.27 -2.34 12.23
C VAL A 296 -7.78 -2.52 12.20
N ARG A 297 -8.48 -1.62 11.51
CA ARG A 297 -9.94 -1.65 11.37
C ARG A 297 -10.35 -1.48 9.91
N THR A 298 -11.42 -2.16 9.55
CA THR A 298 -12.01 -2.12 8.22
C THR A 298 -13.29 -1.29 8.27
N PHE A 299 -13.45 -0.36 7.34
CA PHE A 299 -14.66 0.44 7.21
C PHE A 299 -15.35 0.19 5.88
N ASP A 300 -16.68 0.14 5.93
CA ASP A 300 -17.50 0.10 4.73
C ASP A 300 -17.37 1.42 3.95
N PRO A 301 -17.27 1.40 2.60
CA PRO A 301 -17.21 2.61 1.79
C PRO A 301 -18.42 3.57 1.93
N SER A 302 -19.50 3.14 2.58
CA SER A 302 -20.67 3.95 2.94
C SER A 302 -20.55 4.66 4.30
N ILE A 303 -19.42 4.54 5.01
CA ILE A 303 -19.15 5.29 6.24
C ILE A 303 -19.47 6.78 6.06
N SER A 304 -20.08 7.39 7.08
CA SER A 304 -20.30 8.83 7.11
C SER A 304 -18.98 9.57 6.86
N THR A 305 -18.99 10.49 5.89
CA THR A 305 -17.83 11.34 5.62
C THR A 305 -17.48 12.22 6.82
N GLU A 306 -18.44 12.58 7.66
CA GLU A 306 -18.17 13.30 8.91
C GLU A 306 -17.35 12.44 9.87
N LEU A 307 -17.75 11.17 10.06
CA LEU A 307 -17.01 10.26 10.92
C LEU A 307 -15.60 10.00 10.36
N LEU A 308 -15.49 9.78 9.04
CA LEU A 308 -14.19 9.62 8.40
C LEU A 308 -13.30 10.86 8.59
N GLY A 309 -13.89 12.06 8.48
CA GLY A 309 -13.19 13.34 8.72
C GLY A 309 -12.64 13.44 10.13
N ARG A 310 -13.42 13.06 11.14
CA ARG A 310 -12.96 13.01 12.53
C ARG A 310 -11.83 11.99 12.71
N LEU A 311 -11.94 10.81 12.10
CA LEU A 311 -10.94 9.74 12.23
C LEU A 311 -9.61 10.07 11.53
N THR A 312 -9.62 10.91 10.49
CA THR A 312 -8.39 11.33 9.79
C THR A 312 -7.75 12.56 10.41
N ALA A 313 -8.51 13.38 11.15
CA ALA A 313 -7.99 14.49 11.93
C ALA A 313 -7.26 13.99 13.19
N ARG A 314 -6.21 14.69 13.60
CA ARG A 314 -5.46 14.37 14.82
C ARG A 314 -6.02 15.03 16.09
N ASN A 315 -6.65 16.19 15.95
CA ASN A 315 -6.98 17.08 17.08
C ASN A 315 -8.16 18.03 16.80
N ASP A 316 -9.23 17.55 16.16
CA ASP A 316 -10.42 18.36 15.94
C ASP A 316 -11.32 18.50 17.19
N GLY A 317 -11.00 17.78 18.27
CA GLY A 317 -11.68 17.84 19.56
C GLY A 317 -13.00 17.07 19.60
N LYS A 318 -13.50 16.58 18.46
CA LYS A 318 -14.86 16.04 18.34
C LYS A 318 -15.03 14.64 18.93
N PHE A 319 -13.95 13.94 19.25
CA PHE A 319 -13.99 12.69 20.01
C PHE A 319 -13.74 12.90 21.51
N ALA A 320 -13.17 14.05 21.90
CA ALA A 320 -12.95 14.39 23.30
C ALA A 320 -14.23 14.93 23.97
N GLU A 321 -15.14 15.54 23.20
CA GLU A 321 -16.42 16.09 23.67
C GLU A 321 -17.53 15.04 23.89
N ASP A 322 -17.37 13.82 23.36
CA ASP A 322 -18.35 12.72 23.43
C ASP A 322 -18.14 11.80 24.68
N ASN A 323 -17.26 12.16 25.61
CA ASN A 323 -17.00 11.46 26.89
C ASN A 323 -17.34 12.32 28.12
#